data_AF-A0A7V2UYJ1-F1
#
_entry.id   AF-A0A7V2UYJ1-F1
#
_cell.length_a   1.000
_cell.length_b   1.000
_cell.length_c   1.000
_cell.angle_alpha   90.00
_cell.angle_beta   90.00
_cell.angle_gamma   90.00
#
_symmetry.space_group_name_H-M   'P 1'
#
loop_
_entity.id
_entity.type
_entity.pdbx_description
1 polymer ?
#
loop_
_entity_poly.entity_id
_entity_poly.type
_entity_poly.pdbx_seq_one_letter_code
_entity_poly.pdbx_strand_id
1 'polypeptide(L)'
;MSERLVAGSHLALVLGLVAPGRLGAAEADPDRAVVTLSDGERYEGTLAFTGGRKPSFFDVAKQKRFDLDPAEIVRVAVSVEEERLQQGWMFLEESRNDKVKLPYTYPLRKLRTAVTLTSGETLEGHVTAVFYLETESDERRFFLLTDQKGEKGQTLEALVYVKDVVLPNRKAGGKASGAIRVPPGPAAIVNLDREVSFQPPFTGLPVGRYDVFLFRGTTVRYGLTGGPVAPGDLRAIEGKIALVEEFYTGKRVVAAAREGETVRALMELTRKEAGHDAGWRYARWELWTLAPTAQTWDIRKRLYLHRARFPEAQGVPDFAYAAEDRLKGVPETATIE
;
A
#
# COMPACT_ATOMS: atom_id res chain seq x y z
N MET A 1 69.83 -15.18 74.29
CA MET A 1 70.60 -15.89 73.25
C MET A 1 69.87 -15.68 71.94
N SER A 2 70.41 -14.82 71.08
CA SER A 2 70.85 -15.14 69.69
C SER A 2 69.73 -15.71 68.83
N GLU A 3 69.39 -15.18 67.66
CA GLU A 3 70.25 -14.55 66.66
C GLU A 3 69.41 -13.79 65.61
N ARG A 4 70.10 -12.93 64.86
CA ARG A 4 69.59 -12.01 63.82
C ARG A 4 69.39 -12.72 62.46
N LEU A 5 68.86 -11.90 61.53
CA LEU A 5 68.92 -11.93 60.05
C LEU A 5 67.68 -12.50 59.33
N VAL A 6 67.21 -12.01 58.15
CA VAL A 6 67.26 -10.75 57.37
C VAL A 6 66.53 -11.05 56.04
N ALA A 7 65.88 -10.04 55.45
CA ALA A 7 65.52 -9.87 54.02
C ALA A 7 64.44 -10.75 53.36
N GLY A 8 63.58 -10.07 52.59
CA GLY A 8 62.70 -10.71 51.59
C GLY A 8 61.57 -9.80 51.10
N SER A 9 61.90 -8.76 50.34
CA SER A 9 60.98 -7.85 49.67
C SER A 9 60.06 -8.54 48.66
N HIS A 10 58.75 -8.28 48.69
CA HIS A 10 57.91 -8.27 47.48
C HIS A 10 56.82 -7.20 47.59
N LEU A 11 57.00 -6.15 46.78
CA LEU A 11 56.04 -5.10 46.50
C LEU A 11 55.00 -5.67 45.52
N ALA A 12 53.77 -5.90 45.96
CA ALA A 12 52.68 -6.32 45.07
C ALA A 12 51.96 -5.07 44.54
N LEU A 13 52.21 -4.76 43.27
CA LEU A 13 51.51 -3.74 42.50
C LEU A 13 50.11 -4.25 42.17
N VAL A 14 49.07 -3.75 42.86
CA VAL A 14 47.67 -4.02 42.50
C VAL A 14 47.30 -3.12 41.31
N LEU A 15 47.44 -3.68 40.10
CA LEU A 15 46.88 -3.11 38.88
C LEU A 15 45.35 -3.30 38.90
N GLY A 16 44.63 -2.22 39.22
CA GLY A 16 43.18 -2.15 39.05
C GLY A 16 42.81 -2.23 37.57
N LEU A 17 42.26 -3.36 37.15
CA LEU A 17 41.60 -3.52 35.86
C LEU A 17 40.27 -2.75 35.89
N VAL A 18 40.28 -1.50 35.41
CA VAL A 18 39.04 -0.80 35.07
C VAL A 18 38.56 -1.37 33.73
N ALA A 19 37.58 -2.25 33.77
CA ALA A 19 36.89 -2.71 32.58
C ALA A 19 36.18 -1.49 31.92
N PRO A 20 36.41 -1.20 30.63
CA PRO A 20 35.67 -0.16 29.94
C PRO A 20 34.23 -0.67 29.76
N GLY A 21 33.31 -0.12 30.55
CA GLY A 21 31.89 -0.30 30.35
C GLY A 21 31.51 0.21 28.96
N ARG A 22 31.07 -0.71 28.09
CA ARG A 22 30.32 -0.35 26.89
C ARG A 22 29.00 0.27 27.35
N LEU A 23 28.95 1.59 27.40
CA LEU A 23 27.69 2.33 27.29
C LEU A 23 27.10 1.97 25.92
N GLY A 24 26.25 0.96 25.87
CA GLY A 24 25.37 0.76 24.73
C GLY A 24 24.50 2.00 24.62
N ALA A 25 24.63 2.76 23.54
CA ALA A 25 23.65 3.78 23.21
C ALA A 25 22.29 3.09 23.16
N ALA A 26 21.35 3.51 24.02
CA ALA A 26 19.97 3.07 23.90
C ALA A 26 19.53 3.36 22.46
N GLU A 27 19.14 2.32 21.73
CA GLU A 27 18.68 2.46 20.36
C GLU A 27 17.46 3.37 20.37
N ALA A 28 17.54 4.49 19.65
CA ALA A 28 16.47 5.49 19.66
C ALA A 28 15.21 4.87 19.04
N ASP A 29 14.09 4.92 19.77
CA ASP A 29 12.81 4.35 19.32
C ASP A 29 12.44 4.87 17.92
N PRO A 30 12.42 4.02 16.88
CA PRO A 30 12.12 4.44 15.51
C PRO A 30 10.68 4.95 15.36
N ASP A 31 9.80 4.62 16.31
CA ASP A 31 8.38 4.94 16.25
C ASP A 31 8.03 6.17 17.07
N ARG A 32 9.01 6.79 17.76
CA ARG A 32 8.85 8.11 18.36
C ARG A 32 8.40 9.09 17.29
N ALA A 33 7.26 9.74 17.52
CA ALA A 33 6.62 10.67 16.63
C ALA A 33 6.30 12.00 17.31
N VAL A 34 6.24 13.03 16.47
CA VAL A 34 5.80 14.38 16.81
C VAL A 34 4.60 14.71 15.93
N VAL A 35 3.46 14.95 16.55
CA VAL A 35 2.21 15.36 15.87
C VAL A 35 2.02 16.85 16.08
N THR A 36 1.78 17.59 15.00
CA THR A 36 1.38 19.01 15.03
C THR A 36 0.00 19.14 14.43
N LEU A 37 -0.91 19.79 15.16
CA LEU A 37 -2.26 20.08 14.72
C LEU A 37 -2.32 21.42 13.96
N SER A 38 -3.43 21.66 13.26
CA SER A 38 -3.62 22.86 12.44
C SER A 38 -3.72 24.16 13.24
N ASP A 39 -4.09 24.07 14.52
CA ASP A 39 -4.14 25.19 15.49
C ASP A 39 -2.77 25.46 16.14
N GLY A 40 -1.76 24.64 15.86
CA GLY A 40 -0.41 24.77 16.41
C GLY A 40 -0.14 23.92 17.66
N GLU A 41 -1.14 23.20 18.19
CA GLU A 41 -0.89 22.24 19.27
C GLU A 41 0.07 21.15 18.82
N ARG A 42 0.92 20.70 19.75
CA ARG A 42 1.98 19.72 19.49
C ARG A 42 1.98 18.61 20.53
N TYR A 43 2.13 17.38 20.06
CA TYR A 43 2.16 16.17 20.88
C TYR A 43 3.35 15.29 20.51
N GLU A 44 3.98 14.67 21.50
CA GLU A 44 5.10 13.75 21.31
C GLU A 44 4.84 12.43 22.05
N GLY A 45 5.27 11.31 21.46
CA GLY A 45 5.12 9.96 22.02
C GLY A 45 5.42 8.90 20.96
N THR A 46 5.14 7.63 21.26
CA THR A 46 5.37 6.52 20.34
C THR A 46 4.14 6.30 19.45
N LEU A 47 4.35 6.22 18.14
CA LEU A 47 3.29 6.04 17.15
C LEU A 47 2.82 4.59 17.13
N ALA A 48 1.52 4.39 17.37
CA ALA A 48 0.89 3.08 17.27
C ALA A 48 -0.32 3.10 16.34
N PHE A 49 -0.53 2.00 15.60
CA PHE A 49 -1.74 1.77 14.81
C PHE A 49 -2.52 0.59 15.39
N THR A 50 -3.84 0.75 15.55
CA THR A 50 -4.67 -0.29 16.17
C THR A 50 -4.57 -1.63 15.45
N GLY A 51 -4.19 -2.68 16.18
CA GLY A 51 -4.24 -4.07 15.69
C GLY A 51 -3.43 -4.30 14.41
N GLY A 52 -2.31 -3.58 14.23
CA GLY A 52 -1.46 -3.70 13.04
C GLY A 52 -2.11 -3.18 11.75
N ARG A 53 -3.18 -2.39 11.84
CA ARG A 53 -3.82 -1.76 10.67
C ARG A 53 -2.83 -0.81 9.99
N LYS A 54 -2.88 -0.82 8.67
CA LYS A 54 -2.05 0.01 7.81
C LYS A 54 -2.81 1.25 7.34
N PRO A 55 -2.18 2.43 7.23
CA PRO A 55 -2.78 3.60 6.58
C PRO A 55 -3.19 3.29 5.14
N SER A 56 -4.46 3.55 4.80
CA SER A 56 -4.94 3.46 3.42
C SER A 56 -4.58 4.74 2.68
N PHE A 57 -3.76 4.63 1.64
CA PHE A 57 -3.36 5.74 0.77
C PHE A 57 -4.05 5.65 -0.58
N PHE A 58 -4.54 6.79 -1.09
CA PHE A 58 -5.06 6.92 -2.44
C PHE A 58 -4.20 7.90 -3.25
N ASP A 59 -3.47 7.38 -4.23
CA ASP A 59 -2.72 8.17 -5.21
C ASP A 59 -3.72 8.81 -6.18
N VAL A 60 -3.85 10.14 -6.11
CA VAL A 60 -4.81 10.89 -6.93
C VAL A 60 -4.40 10.89 -8.41
N ALA A 61 -3.10 10.96 -8.70
CA ALA A 61 -2.60 10.99 -10.08
C ALA A 61 -2.79 9.64 -10.77
N LYS A 62 -2.58 8.53 -10.05
CA LYS A 62 -2.71 7.17 -10.58
C LYS A 62 -4.09 6.57 -10.39
N GLN A 63 -4.96 7.21 -9.59
CA GLN A 63 -6.26 6.69 -9.16
C GLN A 63 -6.17 5.29 -8.54
N LYS A 64 -5.16 5.08 -7.68
CA LYS A 64 -4.89 3.78 -7.04
C LYS A 64 -4.97 3.90 -5.54
N ARG A 65 -5.63 2.94 -4.91
CA ARG A 65 -5.64 2.77 -3.45
C ARG A 65 -4.76 1.59 -3.05
N PHE A 66 -3.92 1.79 -2.05
CA PHE A 66 -3.10 0.75 -1.44
C PHE A 66 -2.73 1.11 0.00
N ASP A 67 -2.31 0.11 0.76
CA ASP A 67 -1.92 0.30 2.14
C ASP A 67 -0.41 0.62 2.25
N LEU A 68 -0.08 1.56 3.14
CA LEU A 68 1.29 1.91 3.47
C LEU A 68 1.74 1.12 4.68
N ASP A 69 2.96 0.59 4.67
CA ASP A 69 3.51 0.02 5.88
C ASP A 69 3.88 1.16 6.83
N PRO A 70 3.38 1.19 8.08
CA PRO A 70 3.78 2.18 9.06
C PRO A 70 5.28 2.33 9.17
N ALA A 71 6.06 1.23 9.10
CA ALA A 71 7.52 1.26 9.24
C ALA A 71 8.24 2.04 8.12
N GLU A 72 7.58 2.26 6.98
CA GLU A 72 8.14 2.98 5.85
C GLU A 72 7.90 4.49 5.93
N ILE A 73 7.07 4.98 6.86
CA ILE A 73 6.69 6.39 6.91
C ILE A 73 7.76 7.19 7.67
N VAL A 74 8.23 8.30 7.11
CA VAL A 74 9.12 9.26 7.78
C VAL A 74 8.33 10.49 8.21
N ARG A 75 7.44 10.96 7.34
CA ARG A 75 6.62 12.14 7.59
C ARG A 75 5.27 12.04 6.89
N VAL A 76 4.24 12.55 7.55
CA VAL A 76 2.93 12.82 6.95
C VAL A 76 2.66 14.31 7.06
N ALA A 77 2.59 15.01 5.94
CA ALA A 77 2.21 16.41 5.89
C ALA A 77 0.83 16.55 5.27
N VAL A 78 -0.06 17.29 5.92
CA VAL A 78 -1.45 17.46 5.50
C VAL A 78 -1.71 18.94 5.20
N SER A 79 -2.37 19.20 4.08
CA SER A 79 -2.77 20.54 3.66
C SER A 79 -4.24 20.57 3.25
N VAL A 80 -4.80 21.78 3.25
CA VAL A 80 -6.17 22.01 2.78
C VAL A 80 -6.19 21.96 1.25
N GLU A 81 -7.03 21.09 0.69
CA GLU A 81 -7.30 21.01 -0.76
C GLU A 81 -8.47 21.93 -1.14
N GLU A 82 -9.55 21.87 -0.37
CA GLU A 82 -10.79 22.62 -0.61
C GLU A 82 -11.50 22.92 0.71
N GLU A 83 -12.13 24.09 0.81
CA GLU A 83 -13.00 24.46 1.93
C GLU A 83 -14.28 25.12 1.41
N ARG A 84 -15.40 24.80 2.05
CA ARG A 84 -16.68 25.44 1.76
C ARG A 84 -17.65 25.34 2.93
N LEU A 85 -18.52 26.34 3.05
CA LEU A 85 -19.71 26.23 3.88
C LEU A 85 -20.83 25.62 3.04
N GLN A 86 -21.37 24.48 3.46
CA GLN A 86 -22.50 23.85 2.79
C GLN A 86 -23.80 24.18 3.49
N GLN A 87 -24.80 24.63 2.73
CA GLN A 87 -26.16 24.81 3.21
C GLN A 87 -26.75 23.45 3.61
N GLY A 88 -27.29 23.37 4.82
CA GLY A 88 -28.07 22.22 5.26
C GLY A 88 -29.31 22.03 4.37
N TRP A 89 -29.64 20.78 4.08
CA TRP A 89 -30.84 20.45 3.34
C TRP A 89 -31.43 19.13 3.83
N MET A 90 -32.72 18.94 3.59
CA MET A 90 -33.42 17.66 3.73
C MET A 90 -34.28 17.43 2.48
N PHE A 91 -34.61 16.18 2.19
CA PHE A 91 -35.62 15.88 1.18
C PHE A 91 -36.98 16.39 1.68
N LEU A 92 -37.79 16.94 0.77
CA LEU A 92 -39.15 17.40 1.09
C LEU A 92 -40.03 16.21 1.50
N GLU A 93 -39.95 15.11 0.76
CA GLU A 93 -40.61 13.84 1.00
C GLU A 93 -39.65 12.69 0.65
N GLU A 94 -39.77 11.54 1.31
CA GLU A 94 -38.99 10.36 0.94
C GLU A 94 -39.25 9.97 -0.52
N SER A 95 -38.20 9.65 -1.26
CA SER A 95 -38.24 9.31 -2.70
C SER A 95 -38.54 10.45 -3.68
N ARG A 96 -38.62 11.71 -3.24
CA ARG A 96 -38.65 12.88 -4.13
C ARG A 96 -37.31 13.60 -4.15
N ASN A 97 -36.90 14.09 -5.33
CA ASN A 97 -35.65 14.82 -5.51
C ASN A 97 -35.71 16.28 -5.02
N ASP A 98 -36.89 16.74 -4.61
CA ASP A 98 -37.12 18.09 -4.09
C ASP A 98 -36.45 18.26 -2.72
N LYS A 99 -35.66 19.33 -2.56
CA LYS A 99 -34.86 19.60 -1.34
C LYS A 99 -35.32 20.88 -0.66
N VAL A 100 -35.52 20.82 0.65
CA VAL A 100 -35.77 21.98 1.50
C VAL A 100 -34.46 22.43 2.12
N LYS A 101 -34.12 23.72 1.94
CA LYS A 101 -32.94 24.34 2.58
C LYS A 101 -33.24 24.58 4.07
N LEU A 102 -32.32 24.14 4.92
CA LEU A 102 -32.38 24.34 6.37
C LEU A 102 -31.70 25.66 6.74
N PRO A 103 -32.03 26.32 7.86
CA PRO A 103 -31.53 27.66 8.20
C PRO A 103 -30.08 27.66 8.74
N TYR A 104 -29.32 26.58 8.54
CA TYR A 104 -27.94 26.47 9.01
C TYR A 104 -27.01 26.01 7.90
N THR A 105 -25.74 26.40 8.02
CA THR A 105 -24.64 25.86 7.25
C THR A 105 -23.77 24.97 8.13
N TYR A 106 -22.92 24.16 7.50
CA TYR A 106 -21.84 23.45 8.18
C TYR A 106 -20.57 23.51 7.32
N PRO A 107 -19.38 23.55 7.93
CA PRO A 107 -18.15 23.60 7.19
C PRO A 107 -17.81 22.21 6.65
N LEU A 108 -17.32 22.19 5.42
CA LEU A 108 -16.70 21.03 4.79
C LEU A 108 -15.28 21.41 4.39
N ARG A 109 -14.34 20.52 4.70
CA ARG A 109 -12.96 20.61 4.27
C ARG A 109 -12.54 19.31 3.62
N LYS A 110 -11.84 19.42 2.50
CA LYS A 110 -11.11 18.33 1.89
C LYS A 110 -9.61 18.53 2.14
N LEU A 111 -8.94 17.45 2.53
CA LEU A 111 -7.54 17.44 2.93
C LEU A 111 -6.73 16.64 1.92
N ARG A 112 -5.54 17.16 1.61
CA ARG A 112 -4.52 16.48 0.81
C ARG A 112 -3.36 16.08 1.70
N THR A 113 -2.77 14.93 1.42
CA THR A 113 -1.67 14.36 2.21
C THR A 113 -0.46 14.10 1.33
N ALA A 114 0.70 14.53 1.80
CA ALA A 114 2.01 14.13 1.30
C ALA A 114 2.67 13.21 2.33
N VAL A 115 3.01 11.98 1.91
CA VAL A 115 3.69 11.00 2.76
C VAL A 115 5.11 10.81 2.26
N THR A 116 6.08 11.21 3.07
CA THR A 116 7.49 10.94 2.81
C THR A 116 7.86 9.58 3.38
N LEU A 117 8.45 8.73 2.54
CA LEU A 117 8.84 7.37 2.90
C LEU A 117 10.34 7.28 3.26
N THR A 118 10.73 6.19 3.92
CA THR A 118 12.13 5.83 4.23
C THR A 118 12.97 5.66 2.98
N SER A 119 12.36 5.43 1.82
CA SER A 119 13.05 5.43 0.52
C SER A 119 13.57 6.81 0.10
N GLY A 120 12.93 7.89 0.58
CA GLY A 120 13.11 9.26 0.09
C GLY A 120 11.97 9.74 -0.82
N GLU A 121 11.12 8.83 -1.31
CA GLU A 121 9.97 9.18 -2.13
C GLU A 121 8.90 9.92 -1.31
N THR A 122 8.22 10.86 -1.95
CA THR A 122 7.03 11.50 -1.38
C THR A 122 5.82 11.16 -2.24
N LEU A 123 4.85 10.47 -1.63
CA LEU A 123 3.58 10.12 -2.25
C LEU A 123 2.57 11.23 -1.99
N GLU A 124 1.95 11.76 -3.04
CA GLU A 124 0.91 12.79 -2.93
C GLU A 124 -0.48 12.21 -3.21
N GLY A 125 -1.41 12.41 -2.28
CA GLY A 125 -2.74 11.82 -2.40
C GLY A 125 -3.61 12.08 -1.18
N HIS A 126 -4.42 11.07 -0.82
CA HIS A 126 -5.27 11.11 0.36
C HIS A 126 -4.93 9.94 1.30
N VAL A 127 -4.80 10.21 2.59
CA VAL A 127 -4.62 9.17 3.60
C VAL A 127 -5.85 9.08 4.49
N THR A 128 -6.30 7.86 4.76
CA THR A 128 -7.26 7.58 5.81
C THR A 128 -6.65 6.61 6.81
N ALA A 129 -6.52 7.04 8.06
CA ALA A 129 -5.98 6.21 9.13
C ALA A 129 -6.42 6.71 10.51
N VAL A 130 -6.46 5.80 11.48
CA VAL A 130 -6.53 6.12 12.90
C VAL A 130 -5.22 5.68 13.52
N PHE A 131 -4.60 6.54 14.30
CA PHE A 131 -3.35 6.24 14.99
C PHE A 131 -3.38 6.82 16.40
N TYR A 132 -2.47 6.33 17.22
CA TYR A 132 -2.35 6.66 18.62
C TYR A 132 -0.93 7.16 18.88
N LEU A 133 -0.84 8.06 19.84
CA LEU A 133 0.42 8.52 20.39
C LEU A 133 0.45 8.07 21.84
N GLU A 134 1.29 7.07 22.12
CA GLU A 134 1.47 6.52 23.44
C GLU A 134 2.56 7.29 24.18
N THR A 135 2.27 7.70 25.41
CA THR A 135 3.22 8.28 26.36
C THR A 135 3.27 7.40 27.61
N GLU A 136 4.18 7.67 28.54
CA GLU A 136 4.27 6.90 29.79
C GLU A 136 2.97 6.92 30.61
N SER A 137 2.15 7.96 30.46
CA SER A 137 0.98 8.22 31.31
C SER A 137 -0.37 8.26 30.58
N ASP A 138 -0.37 8.41 29.26
CA ASP A 138 -1.59 8.65 28.49
C ASP A 138 -1.47 8.13 27.04
N GLU A 139 -2.60 7.79 26.45
CA GLU A 139 -2.73 7.39 25.05
C GLU A 139 -3.67 8.37 24.34
N ARG A 140 -3.16 9.05 23.30
CA ARG A 140 -3.97 10.02 22.56
C ARG A 140 -4.25 9.56 21.13
N ARG A 141 -5.53 9.56 20.76
CA ARG A 141 -6.00 9.14 19.44
C ARG A 141 -6.08 10.30 18.46
N PHE A 142 -5.61 10.07 17.23
CA PHE A 142 -5.64 11.00 16.11
C PHE A 142 -6.21 10.36 14.85
N PHE A 143 -6.65 11.21 13.91
CA PHE A 143 -7.26 10.81 12.65
C PHE A 143 -6.57 11.51 11.48
N LEU A 144 -6.17 10.73 10.48
CA LEU A 144 -5.89 11.22 9.13
C LEU A 144 -7.17 11.01 8.31
N LEU A 145 -7.69 12.10 7.74
CA LEU A 145 -8.96 12.13 7.01
C LEU A 145 -8.75 12.74 5.64
N THR A 146 -9.52 12.25 4.66
CA THR A 146 -9.66 12.92 3.35
C THR A 146 -10.66 14.06 3.40
N ASP A 147 -11.78 13.83 4.08
CA ASP A 147 -12.87 14.79 4.21
C ASP A 147 -13.20 15.01 5.68
N GLN A 148 -13.39 16.28 6.05
CA GLN A 148 -13.77 16.70 7.39
C GLN A 148 -15.06 17.51 7.30
N LYS A 149 -16.05 17.10 8.09
CA LYS A 149 -17.34 17.79 8.20
C LYS A 149 -17.50 18.31 9.62
N GLY A 150 -17.80 19.60 9.74
CA GLY A 150 -18.14 20.20 11.02
C GLY A 150 -19.60 20.10 11.39
N GLU A 151 -19.87 20.57 12.60
CA GLU A 151 -21.21 20.70 13.14
C GLU A 151 -21.95 21.91 12.56
N LYS A 152 -23.25 21.98 12.85
CA LYS A 152 -24.11 23.07 12.41
C LYS A 152 -23.64 24.38 13.04
N GLY A 153 -23.41 25.41 12.22
CA GLY A 153 -22.96 26.73 12.69
C GLY A 153 -21.49 26.81 13.12
N GLN A 154 -20.72 25.72 13.01
CA GLN A 154 -19.28 25.75 13.23
C GLN A 154 -18.56 26.49 12.09
N THR A 155 -17.42 27.13 12.38
CA THR A 155 -16.57 27.77 11.36
C THR A 155 -15.51 26.81 10.82
N LEU A 156 -14.88 27.17 9.70
CA LEU A 156 -13.79 26.38 9.12
C LEU A 156 -12.56 26.32 10.04
N GLU A 157 -12.26 27.41 10.75
CA GLU A 157 -11.11 27.51 11.65
C GLU A 157 -11.24 26.58 12.86
N ALA A 158 -12.47 26.34 13.32
CA ALA A 158 -12.74 25.42 14.42
C ALA A 158 -12.59 23.94 14.02
N LEU A 159 -12.41 23.64 12.73
CA LEU A 159 -12.06 22.29 12.28
C LEU A 159 -10.56 22.09 12.48
N VAL A 160 -10.16 21.51 13.61
CA VAL A 160 -8.76 21.16 13.85
C VAL A 160 -8.45 19.82 13.17
N TYR A 161 -7.31 19.73 12.49
CA TYR A 161 -6.84 18.50 11.85
C TYR A 161 -5.35 18.27 12.12
N VAL A 162 -4.89 17.02 11.93
CA VAL A 162 -3.46 16.70 11.97
C VAL A 162 -2.78 17.36 10.77
N LYS A 163 -1.91 18.33 11.02
CA LYS A 163 -1.18 19.06 9.99
C LYS A 163 0.14 18.38 9.63
N ASP A 164 0.82 17.83 10.63
CA ASP A 164 2.13 17.20 10.44
C ASP A 164 2.32 16.04 11.42
N VAL A 165 2.88 14.93 10.95
CA VAL A 165 3.40 13.83 11.77
C VAL A 165 4.83 13.58 11.34
N VAL A 166 5.79 13.74 12.24
CA VAL A 166 7.22 13.53 11.97
C VAL A 166 7.74 12.41 12.84
N LEU A 167 8.43 11.44 12.24
CA LEU A 167 9.17 10.40 12.96
C LEU A 167 10.66 10.73 12.94
N PRO A 168 11.17 11.53 13.88
CA PRO A 168 12.53 12.10 13.84
C PRO A 168 13.66 11.07 13.79
N ASN A 169 13.40 9.85 14.30
CA ASN A 169 14.39 8.78 14.32
C ASN A 169 14.42 7.97 13.02
N ARG A 170 13.48 8.21 12.11
CA ARG A 170 13.47 7.62 10.77
C ARG A 170 14.08 8.60 9.77
N LYS A 171 14.95 8.10 8.91
CA LYS A 171 15.60 8.92 7.88
C LYS A 171 15.00 8.61 6.53
N ALA A 172 14.66 9.67 5.79
CA ALA A 172 14.41 9.56 4.37
C ALA A 172 15.73 9.17 3.67
N GLY A 173 15.68 8.12 2.86
CA GLY A 173 16.76 7.73 1.99
C GLY A 173 17.01 8.77 0.88
N GLY A 174 18.09 8.56 0.12
CA GLY A 174 18.46 9.46 -0.99
C GLY A 174 17.84 9.09 -2.35
N LYS A 175 16.95 8.09 -2.42
CA LYS A 175 16.41 7.63 -3.71
C LYS A 175 15.16 8.43 -4.07
N ALA A 176 15.23 9.10 -5.23
CA ALA A 176 14.07 9.64 -5.92
C ALA A 176 13.12 8.50 -6.35
N SER A 177 11.87 8.87 -6.63
CA SER A 177 10.79 7.96 -7.05
C SER A 177 11.22 6.87 -8.05
N GLY A 178 10.74 5.65 -7.82
CA GLY A 178 10.99 4.52 -8.71
C GLY A 178 10.42 4.76 -10.12
N ALA A 179 11.14 4.27 -11.13
CA ALA A 179 10.63 4.17 -12.48
C ALA A 179 11.03 2.83 -13.12
N ILE A 180 10.04 2.10 -13.64
CA ILE A 180 10.28 0.87 -14.42
C ILE A 180 10.12 1.21 -15.90
N ARG A 181 11.17 1.02 -16.69
CA ARG A 181 11.10 1.22 -18.15
C ARG A 181 10.71 -0.11 -18.80
N VAL A 182 9.73 -0.08 -19.71
CA VAL A 182 9.32 -1.24 -20.49
C VAL A 182 9.27 -0.88 -21.98
N PRO A 183 9.29 -1.87 -22.88
CA PRO A 183 9.12 -1.60 -24.31
C PRO A 183 7.74 -0.97 -24.59
N PRO A 184 7.61 -0.13 -25.63
CA PRO A 184 6.33 0.46 -26.00
C PRO A 184 5.20 -0.57 -26.18
N GLY A 185 3.98 -0.13 -25.90
CA GLY A 185 2.76 -0.94 -26.01
C GLY A 185 2.11 -1.23 -24.65
N PRO A 186 0.97 -1.95 -24.65
CA PRO A 186 0.22 -2.17 -23.42
C PRO A 186 1.02 -3.02 -22.42
N ALA A 187 1.08 -2.57 -21.18
CA ALA A 187 1.79 -3.25 -20.12
C ALA A 187 1.09 -3.00 -18.78
N ALA A 188 1.37 -3.84 -17.81
CA ALA A 188 1.00 -3.63 -16.42
C ALA A 188 2.17 -4.05 -15.53
N ILE A 189 2.27 -3.42 -14.36
CA ILE A 189 3.17 -3.90 -13.30
C ILE A 189 2.36 -4.10 -12.03
N VAL A 190 2.74 -5.07 -11.21
CA VAL A 190 2.11 -5.34 -9.92
C VAL A 190 3.16 -5.22 -8.84
N ASN A 191 2.98 -4.28 -7.91
CA ASN A 191 3.78 -4.24 -6.69
C ASN A 191 3.31 -5.39 -5.78
N LEU A 192 4.20 -6.34 -5.51
CA LEU A 192 3.89 -7.58 -4.78
C LEU A 192 3.66 -7.36 -3.29
N ASP A 193 4.33 -6.36 -2.72
CA ASP A 193 4.31 -6.06 -1.28
C ASP A 193 3.03 -5.30 -0.89
N ARG A 194 2.46 -4.54 -1.84
CA ARG A 194 1.22 -3.75 -1.66
C ARG A 194 0.01 -4.34 -2.40
N GLU A 195 0.26 -5.36 -3.21
CA GLU A 195 -0.69 -5.98 -4.12
C GLU A 195 -1.51 -4.95 -4.90
N VAL A 196 -0.84 -4.05 -5.62
CA VAL A 196 -1.48 -3.01 -6.43
C VAL A 196 -0.91 -3.01 -7.84
N SER A 197 -1.78 -2.89 -8.84
CA SER A 197 -1.38 -2.82 -10.24
C SER A 197 -1.32 -1.37 -10.74
N PHE A 198 -0.31 -1.09 -11.56
CA PHE A 198 -0.15 0.18 -12.26
C PHE A 198 -0.20 -0.03 -13.77
N GLN A 199 -0.58 1.03 -14.49
CA GLN A 199 -0.53 1.13 -15.95
C GLN A 199 0.53 2.18 -16.32
N PRO A 200 1.08 2.16 -17.55
CA PRO A 200 2.01 3.18 -18.00
C PRO A 200 1.41 4.60 -17.92
N PRO A 201 2.22 5.64 -17.65
CA PRO A 201 3.66 5.58 -17.40
C PRO A 201 4.00 5.04 -16.00
N PHE A 202 5.06 4.23 -15.90
CA PHE A 202 5.52 3.60 -14.67
C PHE A 202 6.56 4.47 -13.94
N THR A 203 6.13 5.64 -13.48
CA THR A 203 6.94 6.59 -12.72
C THR A 203 6.27 6.94 -11.40
N GLY A 204 7.04 7.40 -10.40
CA GLY A 204 6.46 7.65 -9.07
C GLY A 204 6.02 6.35 -8.42
N LEU A 205 6.80 5.29 -8.60
CA LEU A 205 6.48 3.96 -8.08
C LEU A 205 6.96 3.82 -6.65
N PRO A 206 6.09 3.35 -5.73
CA PRO A 206 6.51 3.03 -4.38
C PRO A 206 7.61 1.96 -4.41
N VAL A 207 8.51 1.99 -3.43
CA VAL A 207 9.49 0.92 -3.28
C VAL A 207 8.79 -0.42 -3.11
N GLY A 208 9.36 -1.45 -3.73
CA GLY A 208 8.93 -2.83 -3.60
C GLY A 208 9.37 -3.69 -4.76
N ARG A 209 8.95 -4.96 -4.73
CA ARG A 209 9.17 -5.91 -5.82
C ARG A 209 8.00 -5.87 -6.80
N TYR A 210 8.32 -5.95 -8.09
CA TYR A 210 7.34 -5.83 -9.15
C TYR A 210 7.34 -7.03 -10.09
N ASP A 211 6.15 -7.57 -10.34
CA ASP A 211 5.95 -8.44 -11.51
C ASP A 211 5.49 -7.60 -12.71
N VAL A 212 6.09 -7.84 -13.88
CA VAL A 212 5.82 -7.10 -15.12
C VAL A 212 5.04 -7.96 -16.11
N PHE A 213 4.01 -7.39 -16.72
CA PHE A 213 3.15 -8.04 -17.70
C PHE A 213 3.14 -7.22 -19.00
N LEU A 214 3.48 -7.85 -20.12
CA LEU A 214 3.56 -7.23 -21.44
C LEU A 214 2.56 -7.89 -22.38
N PHE A 215 1.64 -7.10 -22.94
CA PHE A 215 0.61 -7.57 -23.87
C PHE A 215 1.00 -7.18 -25.30
N ARG A 216 1.35 -8.15 -26.15
CA ARG A 216 1.92 -7.93 -27.49
C ARG A 216 1.15 -8.74 -28.54
N GLY A 217 0.15 -8.11 -29.15
CA GLY A 217 -0.72 -8.78 -30.12
C GLY A 217 -1.43 -9.96 -29.46
N THR A 218 -1.14 -11.17 -29.93
CA THR A 218 -1.65 -12.44 -29.37
C THR A 218 -0.68 -13.10 -28.39
N THR A 219 0.40 -12.44 -27.99
CA THR A 219 1.36 -12.97 -27.01
C THR A 219 1.31 -12.15 -25.72
N VAL A 220 1.24 -12.85 -24.58
CA VAL A 220 1.35 -12.26 -23.24
C VAL A 220 2.61 -12.78 -22.57
N ARG A 221 3.55 -11.87 -22.33
CA ARG A 221 4.81 -12.16 -21.63
C ARG A 221 4.66 -11.69 -20.19
N TYR A 222 5.00 -12.51 -19.23
CA TYR A 222 4.70 -12.21 -17.83
C TYR A 222 5.79 -12.65 -16.86
N GLY A 223 5.97 -11.83 -15.83
CA GLY A 223 6.56 -12.24 -14.57
C GLY A 223 5.47 -12.75 -13.63
N LEU A 224 5.75 -13.85 -12.96
CA LEU A 224 4.94 -14.34 -11.85
C LEU A 224 5.88 -14.87 -10.75
N THR A 225 6.07 -14.07 -9.72
CA THR A 225 6.96 -14.38 -8.60
C THR A 225 6.30 -15.37 -7.66
N GLY A 226 7.06 -16.41 -7.29
CA GLY A 226 6.64 -17.48 -6.39
C GLY A 226 7.14 -18.85 -6.86
N GLY A 227 6.91 -19.86 -6.04
CA GLY A 227 7.17 -21.27 -6.35
C GLY A 227 6.03 -21.94 -7.12
N PRO A 228 6.24 -23.17 -7.61
CA PRO A 228 5.19 -23.93 -8.29
C PRO A 228 4.01 -24.23 -7.34
N VAL A 229 2.80 -24.24 -7.89
CA VAL A 229 1.59 -24.65 -7.17
C VAL A 229 1.40 -26.17 -7.32
N ALA A 230 1.09 -26.84 -6.22
CA ALA A 230 0.83 -28.28 -6.24
C ALA A 230 -0.36 -28.60 -7.18
N PRO A 231 -0.32 -29.68 -7.98
CA PRO A 231 -1.40 -29.99 -8.92
C PRO A 231 -2.79 -30.14 -8.28
N GLY A 232 -2.85 -30.62 -7.03
CA GLY A 232 -4.10 -30.71 -6.26
C GLY A 232 -4.69 -29.33 -5.94
N ASP A 233 -3.85 -28.41 -5.47
CA ASP A 233 -4.23 -27.03 -5.19
C ASP A 233 -4.67 -26.30 -6.45
N LEU A 234 -3.93 -26.46 -7.54
CA LEU A 234 -4.26 -25.82 -8.82
C LEU A 234 -5.66 -26.25 -9.31
N ARG A 235 -5.96 -27.56 -9.27
CA ARG A 235 -7.31 -28.06 -9.62
C ARG A 235 -8.40 -27.51 -8.70
N ALA A 236 -8.12 -27.40 -7.40
CA ALA A 236 -9.07 -26.83 -6.45
C ALA A 236 -9.32 -25.33 -6.70
N ILE A 237 -8.27 -24.58 -7.03
CA ILE A 237 -8.34 -23.18 -7.43
C ILE A 237 -9.15 -23.01 -8.71
N GLU A 238 -8.85 -23.79 -9.75
CA GLU A 238 -9.59 -23.78 -11.02
C GLU A 238 -11.07 -24.10 -10.81
N GLY A 239 -11.38 -25.11 -9.99
CA GLY A 239 -12.75 -25.45 -9.61
C GLY A 239 -13.46 -24.31 -8.88
N LYS A 240 -12.80 -23.66 -7.91
CA LYS A 240 -13.35 -22.48 -7.21
C LYS A 240 -13.63 -21.33 -8.17
N ILE A 241 -12.70 -21.05 -9.08
CA ILE A 241 -12.79 -19.95 -10.06
C ILE A 241 -13.95 -20.19 -11.04
N ALA A 242 -14.13 -21.43 -11.50
CA ALA A 242 -15.21 -21.79 -12.41
C ALA A 242 -16.60 -21.47 -11.83
N LEU A 243 -16.77 -21.61 -10.51
CA LEU A 243 -18.02 -21.36 -9.79
C LEU A 243 -18.29 -19.87 -9.47
N VAL A 244 -17.34 -18.97 -9.73
CA VAL A 244 -17.55 -17.53 -9.48
C VAL A 244 -18.55 -17.00 -10.51
N GLU A 245 -19.70 -16.50 -10.05
CA GLU A 245 -20.63 -15.76 -10.91
C GLU A 245 -20.13 -14.33 -11.13
N GLU A 246 -19.90 -13.94 -12.38
CA GLU A 246 -19.47 -12.59 -12.74
C GLU A 246 -19.75 -12.28 -14.22
N PHE A 247 -19.47 -11.03 -14.61
CA PHE A 247 -19.68 -10.52 -15.97
C PHE A 247 -18.91 -11.29 -17.07
N TYR A 248 -17.75 -11.88 -16.76
CA TYR A 248 -16.94 -12.66 -17.70
C TYR A 248 -17.25 -14.16 -17.53
N THR A 249 -17.90 -14.73 -18.54
CA THR A 249 -18.34 -16.13 -18.54
C THR A 249 -17.22 -17.12 -18.89
N GLY A 250 -16.22 -16.70 -19.67
CA GLY A 250 -15.00 -17.46 -19.89
C GLY A 250 -13.94 -17.09 -18.87
N LYS A 251 -13.44 -18.07 -18.11
CA LYS A 251 -12.36 -17.89 -17.15
C LYS A 251 -11.31 -18.98 -17.34
N ARG A 252 -10.06 -18.58 -17.51
CA ARG A 252 -8.92 -19.49 -17.65
C ARG A 252 -7.82 -19.08 -16.70
N VAL A 253 -7.38 -20.00 -15.86
CA VAL A 253 -6.11 -19.86 -15.13
C VAL A 253 -4.99 -20.10 -16.13
N VAL A 254 -4.23 -19.05 -16.42
CA VAL A 254 -3.11 -19.10 -17.37
C VAL A 254 -1.87 -19.68 -16.69
N ALA A 255 -1.58 -19.17 -15.49
CA ALA A 255 -0.44 -19.55 -14.69
C ALA A 255 -0.74 -19.26 -13.22
N ALA A 256 -0.10 -19.98 -12.31
CA ALA A 256 -0.21 -19.74 -10.88
C ALA A 256 1.13 -19.94 -10.20
N ALA A 257 1.41 -19.12 -9.18
CA ALA A 257 2.60 -19.24 -8.34
C ALA A 257 2.22 -19.08 -6.86
N ARG A 258 2.91 -19.82 -5.99
CA ARG A 258 2.71 -19.81 -4.54
C ARG A 258 3.79 -18.97 -3.86
N GLU A 259 3.40 -18.07 -2.97
CA GLU A 259 4.29 -17.33 -2.08
C GLU A 259 3.71 -17.39 -0.66
N GLY A 260 4.37 -18.16 0.21
CA GLY A 260 3.85 -18.51 1.54
C GLY A 260 2.52 -19.24 1.44
N GLU A 261 1.52 -18.75 2.18
CA GLU A 261 0.16 -19.27 2.18
C GLU A 261 -0.70 -18.77 1.03
N THR A 262 -0.21 -17.83 0.21
CA THR A 262 -1.00 -17.26 -0.88
C THR A 262 -0.62 -17.86 -2.23
N VAL A 263 -1.60 -17.96 -3.13
CA VAL A 263 -1.40 -18.27 -4.54
C VAL A 263 -1.82 -17.07 -5.36
N ARG A 264 -0.95 -16.61 -6.25
CA ARG A 264 -1.30 -15.63 -7.28
C ARG A 264 -1.54 -16.34 -8.60
N ALA A 265 -2.70 -16.11 -9.18
CA ALA A 265 -3.11 -16.70 -10.46
C ALA A 265 -3.27 -15.60 -11.52
N LEU A 266 -2.55 -15.73 -12.63
CA LEU A 266 -2.79 -14.93 -13.83
C LEU A 266 -4.04 -15.48 -14.52
N MET A 267 -5.03 -14.62 -14.67
CA MET A 267 -6.32 -14.95 -15.24
C MET A 267 -6.47 -14.35 -16.63
N GLU A 268 -7.00 -15.15 -17.55
CA GLU A 268 -7.62 -14.67 -18.78
C GLU A 268 -9.13 -14.78 -18.64
N LEU A 269 -9.80 -13.66 -18.79
CA LEU A 269 -11.25 -13.53 -18.70
C LEU A 269 -11.79 -13.12 -20.08
N THR A 270 -12.72 -13.90 -20.60
CA THR A 270 -13.38 -13.64 -21.88
C THR A 270 -14.88 -13.64 -21.71
N ARG A 271 -15.59 -12.97 -22.63
CA ARG A 271 -17.05 -12.98 -22.64
C ARG A 271 -17.55 -13.77 -23.85
N LYS A 272 -18.27 -14.86 -23.58
CA LYS A 272 -18.90 -15.68 -24.61
C LYS A 272 -20.21 -15.09 -25.14
N GLU A 273 -20.86 -14.24 -24.36
CA GLU A 273 -22.13 -13.61 -24.72
C GLU A 273 -21.92 -12.20 -25.28
N ALA A 274 -22.86 -11.75 -26.13
CA ALA A 274 -22.87 -10.37 -26.62
C ALA A 274 -23.02 -9.40 -25.42
N GLY A 275 -22.17 -8.38 -25.37
CA GLY A 275 -22.27 -7.33 -24.38
C GLY A 275 -23.14 -6.17 -24.82
N HIS A 276 -23.26 -5.16 -23.96
CA HIS A 276 -23.92 -3.89 -24.31
C HIS A 276 -23.19 -3.12 -25.43
N ASP A 277 -21.93 -3.47 -25.68
CA ASP A 277 -21.12 -2.90 -26.76
C ASP A 277 -21.19 -3.79 -27.99
N ALA A 278 -22.26 -3.60 -28.77
CA ALA A 278 -22.58 -4.43 -29.94
C ALA A 278 -21.43 -4.45 -30.96
N GLY A 279 -21.11 -5.63 -31.50
CA GLY A 279 -20.05 -5.80 -32.49
C GLY A 279 -18.65 -5.98 -31.92
N TRP A 280 -18.50 -6.15 -30.60
CA TRP A 280 -17.19 -6.30 -29.96
C TRP A 280 -17.11 -7.41 -28.93
N ARG A 281 -15.93 -8.03 -28.87
CA ARG A 281 -15.54 -9.06 -27.90
C ARG A 281 -14.33 -8.58 -27.10
N TYR A 282 -14.13 -9.17 -25.94
CA TYR A 282 -13.14 -8.72 -24.97
C TYR A 282 -12.32 -9.88 -24.42
N ALA A 283 -11.01 -9.66 -24.33
CA ALA A 283 -10.13 -10.39 -23.43
C ALA A 283 -9.66 -9.44 -22.34
N ARG A 284 -9.70 -9.88 -21.10
CA ARG A 284 -9.24 -9.13 -19.94
C ARG A 284 -8.27 -10.00 -19.15
N TRP A 285 -7.18 -9.39 -18.71
CA TRP A 285 -6.20 -10.04 -17.85
C TRP A 285 -6.25 -9.46 -16.45
N GLU A 286 -6.22 -10.35 -15.48
CA GLU A 286 -6.19 -10.00 -14.07
C GLU A 286 -5.18 -10.87 -13.32
N LEU A 287 -4.68 -10.36 -12.20
CA LEU A 287 -3.97 -11.16 -11.22
C LEU A 287 -4.86 -11.36 -10.01
N TRP A 288 -5.16 -12.61 -9.68
CA TRP A 288 -5.99 -12.96 -8.54
C TRP A 288 -5.11 -13.48 -7.41
N THR A 289 -5.23 -12.91 -6.22
CA THR A 289 -4.61 -13.45 -5.01
C THR A 289 -5.63 -14.35 -4.30
N LEU A 290 -5.25 -15.59 -4.06
CA LEU A 290 -6.04 -16.59 -3.35
C LEU A 290 -5.34 -17.05 -2.08
N ALA A 291 -6.11 -17.38 -1.05
CA ALA A 291 -5.62 -17.99 0.18
C ALA A 291 -6.42 -19.27 0.50
N PRO A 292 -5.77 -20.30 1.07
CA PRO A 292 -6.46 -21.51 1.47
C PRO A 292 -7.40 -21.23 2.65
N THR A 293 -8.46 -22.01 2.72
CA THR A 293 -9.39 -22.10 3.86
C THR A 293 -9.54 -23.56 4.25
N ALA A 294 -10.24 -23.86 5.34
CA ALA A 294 -10.44 -25.23 5.79
C ALA A 294 -11.08 -26.17 4.74
N GLN A 295 -11.84 -25.61 3.78
CA GLN A 295 -12.63 -26.40 2.83
C GLN A 295 -12.39 -26.04 1.36
N THR A 296 -11.80 -24.88 1.06
CA THR A 296 -11.65 -24.36 -0.31
C THR A 296 -10.58 -23.26 -0.39
N TRP A 297 -10.62 -22.44 -1.43
CA TRP A 297 -9.83 -21.24 -1.61
C TRP A 297 -10.71 -19.98 -1.55
N ASP A 298 -10.23 -18.94 -0.87
CA ASP A 298 -10.85 -17.63 -0.87
C ASP A 298 -10.12 -16.68 -1.84
N ILE A 299 -10.86 -15.91 -2.62
CA ILE A 299 -10.30 -14.91 -3.54
C ILE A 299 -10.17 -13.61 -2.75
N ARG A 300 -8.95 -13.33 -2.28
CA ARG A 300 -8.65 -12.16 -1.44
C ARG A 300 -8.61 -10.86 -2.24
N LYS A 301 -8.05 -10.92 -3.45
CA LYS A 301 -7.82 -9.72 -4.27
C LYS A 301 -7.88 -10.05 -5.75
N ARG A 302 -8.32 -9.06 -6.54
CA ARG A 302 -8.27 -9.10 -8.00
C ARG A 302 -7.68 -7.80 -8.51
N LEU A 303 -6.61 -7.89 -9.28
CA LEU A 303 -5.91 -6.75 -9.84
C LEU A 303 -6.11 -6.74 -11.35
N TYR A 304 -6.76 -5.69 -11.85
CA TYR A 304 -6.84 -5.45 -13.29
C TYR A 304 -5.44 -5.21 -13.86
N LEU A 305 -5.11 -5.92 -14.94
CA LEU A 305 -3.85 -5.73 -15.67
C LEU A 305 -4.08 -5.06 -17.02
N HIS A 306 -4.96 -5.62 -17.86
CA HIS A 306 -5.23 -5.07 -19.18
C HIS A 306 -6.55 -5.59 -19.75
N ARG A 307 -7.09 -4.90 -20.75
CA ARG A 307 -8.24 -5.34 -21.55
C ARG A 307 -8.01 -4.99 -23.00
N ALA A 308 -8.08 -6.00 -23.85
CA ALA A 308 -8.08 -5.87 -25.30
C ALA A 308 -9.50 -6.05 -25.83
N ARG A 309 -9.79 -5.36 -26.94
CA ARG A 309 -11.10 -5.34 -27.60
C ARG A 309 -10.92 -5.80 -29.04
N PHE A 310 -11.77 -6.72 -29.47
CA PHE A 310 -11.72 -7.37 -30.78
C PHE A 310 -13.05 -7.24 -31.50
N PRO A 311 -13.09 -6.96 -32.81
CA PRO A 311 -14.33 -7.00 -33.58
C PRO A 311 -15.01 -8.36 -33.42
N GLU A 312 -16.33 -8.38 -33.26
CA GLU A 312 -17.09 -9.62 -33.04
C GLU A 312 -16.90 -10.63 -34.17
N ALA A 313 -16.81 -10.15 -35.41
CA ALA A 313 -16.54 -10.99 -36.58
C ALA A 313 -15.18 -11.71 -36.52
N GLN A 314 -14.19 -11.14 -35.80
CA GLN A 314 -12.88 -11.76 -35.60
C GLN A 314 -12.86 -12.73 -34.42
N GLY A 315 -13.75 -12.53 -33.44
CA GLY A 315 -13.70 -13.24 -32.17
C GLY A 315 -12.50 -12.84 -31.30
N VAL A 316 -12.37 -13.51 -30.15
CA VAL A 316 -11.18 -13.37 -29.29
C VAL A 316 -10.16 -14.39 -29.78
N PRO A 317 -8.93 -13.98 -30.16
CA PRO A 317 -7.91 -14.92 -30.61
C PRO A 317 -7.40 -15.78 -29.45
N ASP A 318 -6.78 -16.90 -29.78
CA ASP A 318 -5.99 -17.65 -28.81
C ASP A 318 -4.70 -16.88 -28.49
N PHE A 319 -4.43 -16.71 -27.19
CA PHE A 319 -3.22 -16.07 -26.71
C PHE A 319 -2.15 -17.10 -26.37
N ALA A 320 -0.92 -16.83 -26.81
CA ALA A 320 0.28 -17.52 -26.36
C ALA A 320 0.81 -16.85 -25.08
N TYR A 321 1.23 -17.66 -24.11
CA TYR A 321 1.68 -17.20 -22.80
C TYR A 321 3.12 -17.61 -22.55
N ALA A 322 3.98 -16.64 -22.26
CA ALA A 322 5.41 -16.88 -22.02
C ALA A 322 5.80 -16.32 -20.64
N ALA A 323 6.17 -17.21 -19.72
CA ALA A 323 6.76 -16.82 -18.45
C ALA A 323 8.22 -16.39 -18.66
N GLU A 324 8.64 -15.31 -18.02
CA GLU A 324 10.01 -14.82 -18.12
C GLU A 324 10.57 -14.40 -16.77
N ASP A 325 11.72 -14.97 -16.41
CA ASP A 325 12.36 -14.70 -15.12
C ASP A 325 12.78 -13.23 -14.99
N ARG A 326 13.19 -12.58 -16.09
CA ARG A 326 13.56 -11.15 -16.10
C ARG A 326 12.40 -10.20 -15.78
N LEU A 327 11.16 -10.69 -15.79
CA LEU A 327 9.96 -9.92 -15.47
C LEU A 327 9.48 -10.16 -14.02
N LYS A 328 10.12 -11.07 -13.28
CA LYS A 328 9.72 -11.47 -11.93
C LYS A 328 10.40 -10.62 -10.87
N GLY A 329 9.61 -10.06 -9.95
CA GLY A 329 10.10 -9.45 -8.71
C GLY A 329 11.17 -8.36 -8.93
N VAL A 330 11.08 -7.62 -10.04
CA VAL A 330 12.04 -6.59 -10.41
C VAL A 330 11.95 -5.41 -9.45
N PRO A 331 13.04 -4.68 -9.19
CA PRO A 331 12.99 -3.50 -8.34
C PRO A 331 12.24 -2.36 -9.06
N GLU A 332 11.80 -1.36 -8.29
CA GLU A 332 11.12 -0.15 -8.77
C GLU A 332 11.95 0.72 -9.73
N THR A 333 13.23 0.37 -9.98
CA THR A 333 14.16 1.08 -10.89
C THR A 333 14.56 0.26 -12.13
N ALA A 334 13.90 -0.87 -12.37
CA ALA A 334 14.26 -1.79 -13.44
C ALA A 334 14.12 -1.19 -14.85
N THR A 335 14.94 -1.66 -15.79
CA THR A 335 14.77 -1.42 -17.22
C THR A 335 14.58 -2.76 -17.92
N ILE A 336 13.43 -2.92 -18.57
CA ILE A 336 13.01 -4.12 -19.30
C ILE A 336 13.15 -3.84 -20.79
N GLU A 337 13.98 -4.63 -21.45
CA GLU A 337 14.22 -4.58 -22.91
C GLU A 337 13.30 -5.49 -23.71
#